data_AF-A0A5D4GRM5-F1
#
_entry.id   AF-A0A5D4GRM5-F1
#
_cell.length_a   1.000
_cell.length_b   1.000
_cell.length_c   1.000
_cell.angle_alpha   90.00
_cell.angle_beta   90.00
_cell.angle_gamma   90.00
#
_symmetry.space_group_name_H-M   'P 1'
#
loop_
_entity.id
_entity.type
_entity.pdbx_description
1 polymer ?
#
loop_
_entity_poly.entity_id
_entity_poly.type
_entity_poly.pdbx_seq_one_letter_code
_entity_poly.pdbx_strand_id
1 'polypeptide(L)'
;SLVSQQFLSLEFAQVLDKMAYLTIWQGDEVQRRVKGVVTWFELGENDKNQMLYSMKVHPPLWRAGLRQNFRIFQNEDIKSILGTM
;
A
#
# COMPACT_ATOMS: atom_id res chain seq x y z
N SER A 1 10.06 29.68 -16.32
CA SER A 1 8.94 28.93 -16.92
C SER A 1 8.32 28.07 -15.82
N LEU A 2 7.13 28.45 -15.33
CA LEU A 2 6.40 27.71 -14.27
C LEU A 2 5.82 26.37 -14.77
N VAL A 3 5.92 26.11 -16.08
CA VAL A 3 5.37 24.94 -16.76
C VAL A 3 6.28 23.71 -16.65
N SER A 4 7.52 23.87 -16.18
CA SER A 4 8.49 22.76 -16.08
C SER A 4 8.43 21.97 -14.77
N GLN A 5 7.72 22.44 -13.73
CA GLN A 5 7.65 21.75 -12.43
C GLN A 5 6.51 20.73 -12.32
N GLN A 6 5.54 20.75 -13.23
CA GLN A 6 4.32 19.96 -13.12
C GLN A 6 4.47 18.48 -13.52
N PHE A 7 5.66 18.06 -13.96
CA PHE A 7 5.93 16.70 -14.45
C PHE A 7 6.86 15.86 -13.55
N LEU A 8 7.28 16.37 -12.39
CA LEU A 8 8.34 15.73 -11.58
C LEU A 8 7.87 15.13 -10.26
N SER A 9 6.58 15.27 -9.89
CA SER A 9 6.07 14.74 -8.63
C SER A 9 4.88 13.81 -8.83
N LEU A 10 5.01 12.57 -8.37
CA LEU A 10 3.90 11.61 -8.28
C LEU A 10 2.84 12.12 -7.31
N GLU A 11 1.59 12.23 -7.77
CA GLU A 11 0.47 12.74 -6.96
C GLU A 11 0.07 11.74 -5.87
N PHE A 12 -0.13 12.20 -4.63
CA PHE A 12 -0.49 11.32 -3.50
C PHE A 12 -1.75 10.49 -3.77
N ALA A 13 -2.75 11.08 -4.43
CA ALA A 13 -4.02 10.41 -4.76
C ALA A 13 -3.85 9.25 -5.75
N GLN A 14 -2.76 9.22 -6.52
CA GLN A 14 -2.42 8.13 -7.43
C GLN A 14 -1.76 6.95 -6.70
N VAL A 15 -1.30 7.14 -5.46
CA VAL A 15 -0.49 6.15 -4.72
C VAL A 15 -1.18 5.65 -3.46
N LEU A 16 -1.67 6.54 -2.60
CA LEU A 16 -2.28 6.16 -1.32
C LEU A 16 -3.56 5.33 -1.54
N ASP A 17 -3.72 4.30 -0.69
CA ASP A 17 -4.80 3.31 -0.74
C ASP A 17 -4.88 2.52 -2.07
N LYS A 18 -3.85 2.60 -2.92
CA LYS A 18 -3.71 1.76 -4.10
C LYS A 18 -2.95 0.48 -3.78
N MET A 19 -3.17 -0.55 -4.61
CA MET A 19 -2.41 -1.79 -4.53
C MET A 19 -1.02 -1.60 -5.12
N ALA A 20 0.01 -1.93 -4.34
CA ALA A 20 1.39 -2.00 -4.78
C ALA A 20 1.81 -3.45 -4.99
N TYR A 21 2.72 -3.66 -5.93
CA TYR A 21 3.28 -4.96 -6.30
C TYR A 21 4.80 -4.84 -6.34
N LEU A 22 5.48 -5.66 -5.53
CA LEU A 22 6.94 -5.79 -5.55
C LEU A 22 7.29 -7.18 -6.05
N THR A 23 8.11 -7.27 -7.09
CA THR A 23 8.67 -8.53 -7.57
C THR A 23 10.16 -8.54 -7.26
N ILE A 24 10.60 -9.55 -6.52
CA ILE A 24 12.00 -9.76 -6.15
C ILE A 24 12.56 -10.79 -7.14
N TRP A 25 13.64 -10.40 -7.81
CA TRP A 25 14.31 -11.18 -8.85
C TRP A 25 15.72 -11.56 -8.40
N GLN A 26 16.21 -12.71 -8.87
CA GLN A 26 17.61 -13.10 -8.79
C GLN A 26 18.06 -13.51 -10.19
N GLY A 27 18.88 -12.67 -10.83
CA GLY A 27 19.11 -12.77 -12.27
C GLY A 27 17.77 -12.65 -13.01
N ASP A 28 17.48 -13.60 -13.89
CA ASP A 28 16.25 -13.64 -14.68
C ASP A 28 15.10 -14.41 -14.00
N GLU A 29 15.31 -14.95 -12.79
CA GLU A 29 14.31 -15.76 -12.08
C GLU A 29 13.55 -14.94 -11.02
N VAL A 30 12.21 -15.06 -11.03
CA VAL A 30 11.35 -14.48 -9.98
C VAL A 30 11.44 -15.31 -8.71
N GLN A 31 12.00 -14.72 -7.65
CA GLN A 31 12.09 -15.36 -6.34
C GLN A 31 10.83 -15.16 -5.51
N ARG A 32 10.21 -13.98 -5.58
CA ARG A 32 9.02 -13.66 -4.78
C ARG A 32 8.19 -12.54 -5.39
N ARG A 33 6.87 -12.61 -5.18
CA ARG A 33 5.95 -11.49 -5.39
C ARG A 33 5.31 -11.11 -4.07
N VAL A 34 5.31 -9.81 -3.77
CA VAL A 34 4.65 -9.23 -2.60
C VAL A 34 3.60 -8.25 -3.10
N LYS A 35 2.39 -8.34 -2.53
CA LYS A 35 1.25 -7.46 -2.82
C LYS A 35 0.73 -6.87 -1.52
N GLY A 36 0.38 -5.60 -1.53
CA GLY A 36 -0.30 -4.95 -0.43
C GLY A 36 -0.88 -3.60 -0.83
N VAL A 37 -1.48 -2.90 0.13
CA VAL A 37 -2.02 -1.56 -0.03
C VAL A 37 -0.99 -0.56 0.49
N VAL A 38 -0.80 0.56 -0.21
CA VAL A 38 0.03 1.66 0.28
C VAL A 38 -0.75 2.42 1.36
N THR A 39 -0.25 2.39 2.60
CA THR A 39 -0.93 3.01 3.75
C THR A 39 -0.27 4.31 4.20
N TRP A 40 0.93 4.58 3.70
CA TRP A 40 1.69 5.80 3.97
C TRP A 40 2.64 6.04 2.80
N PHE A 41 2.79 7.30 2.42
CA PHE A 41 3.60 7.75 1.30
C PHE A 41 4.20 9.11 1.65
N GLU A 42 5.46 9.31 1.31
CA GLU A 42 6.21 10.54 1.56
C GLU A 42 7.07 10.88 0.35
N LEU A 43 7.06 12.17 0.01
CA LEU A 43 7.98 12.79 -0.93
C LEU A 43 9.22 13.25 -0.14
N GLY A 44 10.37 12.69 -0.47
CA GLY A 44 11.65 13.04 0.13
C GLY A 44 12.37 14.17 -0.63
N GLU A 45 13.69 14.24 -0.45
CA GLU A 45 14.52 15.24 -1.10
C GLU A 45 14.72 14.98 -2.60
N ASN A 46 14.91 16.06 -3.35
CA ASN A 46 15.34 16.05 -4.75
C ASN A 46 16.79 16.52 -4.83
N ASP A 47 17.70 15.63 -5.23
CA ASP A 47 19.13 15.97 -5.37
C ASP A 47 19.47 16.60 -6.75
N LYS A 48 18.44 16.95 -7.53
CA LYS A 48 18.42 17.43 -8.93
C LYS A 48 18.63 16.34 -9.99
N ASN A 49 19.03 15.13 -9.60
CA ASN A 49 19.15 13.98 -10.50
C ASN A 49 18.09 12.91 -10.22
N GLN A 50 17.66 12.78 -8.96
CA GLN A 50 16.72 11.80 -8.47
C GLN A 50 15.77 12.42 -7.45
N MET A 51 14.52 11.94 -7.49
CA MET A 51 13.50 12.26 -6.50
C MET A 51 13.30 11.05 -5.59
N LEU A 52 13.51 11.24 -4.28
CA LEU A 52 13.31 10.18 -3.31
C LEU A 52 11.83 10.06 -2.93
N TYR A 53 11.33 8.83 -2.87
CA TYR A 53 10.01 8.51 -2.35
C TYR A 53 10.11 7.39 -1.32
N SER A 54 9.35 7.53 -0.24
CA SER A 54 9.22 6.51 0.80
C SER A 54 7.78 6.05 0.89
N MET A 55 7.54 4.76 1.09
CA MET A 55 6.19 4.21 1.24
C MET A 55 6.16 3.04 2.21
N LYS A 56 5.01 2.84 2.87
CA LYS A 56 4.73 1.62 3.65
C LYS A 56 3.61 0.84 2.98
N VAL A 57 3.87 -0.44 2.75
CA VAL A 57 2.93 -1.37 2.12
C VAL A 57 2.52 -2.42 3.15
N HIS A 58 1.22 -2.55 3.38
CA HIS A 58 0.65 -3.52 4.32
C HIS A 58 -0.29 -4.49 3.59
N PRO A 59 -0.47 -5.73 4.09
CA PRO A 59 -1.49 -6.63 3.56
C PRO A 59 -2.89 -6.03 3.78
N PRO A 60 -3.90 -6.36 2.95
CA PRO A 60 -5.25 -5.80 3.09
C PRO A 60 -5.86 -5.99 4.50
N LEU A 61 -5.52 -7.10 5.18
CA LEU A 61 -5.97 -7.41 6.54
C LEU A 61 -5.53 -6.37 7.58
N TRP A 62 -4.44 -5.64 7.35
CA TRP A 62 -3.98 -4.58 8.25
C TRP A 62 -5.06 -3.53 8.53
N ARG A 63 -5.92 -3.24 7.55
CA ARG A 63 -7.04 -2.28 7.71
C ARG A 63 -8.04 -2.71 8.77
N ALA A 64 -8.16 -4.00 9.09
CA ALA A 64 -9.01 -4.46 10.19
C ALA A 64 -8.55 -3.89 11.54
N GLY A 65 -7.24 -3.59 11.70
CA GLY A 65 -6.70 -2.94 12.89
C GLY A 65 -7.04 -1.45 13.03
N LEU A 66 -7.60 -0.81 11.99
CA LEU A 66 -8.03 0.59 12.04
C LEU A 66 -9.44 0.77 12.62
N ARG A 67 -10.16 -0.34 12.88
CA ARG A 67 -11.54 -0.31 13.36
C ARG A 67 -11.67 -1.17 14.61
N GLN A 68 -12.56 -0.75 15.50
CA GLN A 68 -12.99 -1.55 16.65
C GLN A 68 -14.51 -1.74 16.54
N ASN A 69 -14.97 -2.98 16.57
CA ASN A 69 -16.38 -3.34 16.50
C ASN A 69 -16.76 -4.19 17.72
N PHE A 70 -17.90 -3.92 18.33
CA PHE A 70 -18.52 -4.79 19.32
C PHE A 70 -19.69 -5.51 18.65
N ARG A 71 -19.53 -6.82 18.39
CA ARG A 71 -20.53 -7.63 17.69
C ARG A 71 -20.70 -8.95 18.43
N ILE A 72 -21.94 -9.41 18.56
CA ILE A 72 -22.28 -10.74 19.08
C ILE A 72 -22.68 -11.60 17.88
N PHE A 73 -22.03 -12.75 17.74
CA PHE A 73 -22.38 -13.77 16.76
C PHE A 73 -22.98 -14.95 17.52
N GLN A 74 -24.18 -15.39 17.14
CA GLN A 74 -24.88 -16.49 17.81
C GLN A 74 -25.05 -17.63 16.83
N ASN A 75 -24.73 -18.86 17.26
CA ASN A 75 -24.88 -20.08 16.45
C ASN A 75 -24.09 -20.07 15.12
N GLU A 76 -23.06 -19.23 14.98
CA GLU A 76 -22.21 -19.14 13.78
C GLU A 76 -20.87 -19.85 14.01
N ASP A 77 -20.32 -20.48 12.96
CA ASP A 77 -18.97 -21.02 12.98
C ASP A 77 -17.91 -19.94 12.71
N ILE A 78 -16.65 -20.21 13.08
CA ILE A 78 -15.54 -19.25 12.98
C ILE A 78 -15.34 -18.74 11.55
N LYS A 79 -15.48 -19.59 10.53
CA LYS A 79 -15.24 -19.20 9.14
C LYS A 79 -16.33 -18.24 8.65
N SER A 80 -17.58 -18.51 9.02
CA SER A 80 -18.73 -17.64 8.69
C SER A 80 -18.57 -16.27 9.36
N ILE A 81 -18.14 -16.22 10.62
CA ILE A 81 -17.83 -14.97 11.33
C ILE A 81 -16.75 -14.17 10.60
N LEU A 82 -15.63 -14.80 10.23
CA LEU A 82 -14.53 -14.14 9.49
C LEU A 82 -14.98 -13.59 8.13
N GLY A 83 -15.99 -14.20 7.50
CA GLY A 83 -16.58 -13.71 6.25
C GLY A 83 -17.36 -12.40 6.38
N THR A 84 -17.73 -11.99 7.60
CA THR A 84 -18.46 -10.74 7.87
C THR A 84 -17.55 -9.55 8.20
N MET A 85 -16.23 -9.78 8.27
CA MET A 85 -15.23 -8.77 8.66
C MET A 85 -14.86 -7.82 7.51
#